data_AF-A0A3C1EM42-F1
#
_entry.id   AF-A0A3C1EM42-F1
#
_cell.length_a   1.000
_cell.length_b   1.000
_cell.length_c   1.000
_cell.angle_alpha   90.00
_cell.angle_beta   90.00
_cell.angle_gamma   90.00
#
_symmetry.space_group_name_H-M   'P 1'
#
loop_
_entity.id
_entity.type
_entity.pdbx_description
1 polymer ?
#
loop_
_entity_poly.entity_id
_entity_poly.type
_entity_poly.pdbx_seq_one_letter_code
_entity_poly.pdbx_strand_id
1 'polypeptide(L)'
;MLPGNYFTKLLALGLAAGISLPQAWAGSTRVSAPPGITGNGPYLFSFPDRLASDFLGNQIRIPPTLKAFDRVLLKAGIDLAQLAVKTRQDQAELVRTVVTRYAQGLILKALAPEDGAQAVSDAILSLKKLELEIRDLITIRDAIGQDGSTLSQLMRAHRETKQRFESRVRTLVTRSVTALENADSVKWQGRTALIALPEGNVLALKFSHGADRSPLHQEGRLMKKAARFGLDAPLALPAGDGFYPWPLQKESAQKIKDRTSGAFFLPYLLRKDLASDYTSYLGDALSPAGLTRKMKKIIIGRAALKGIDDIVLLRKNGYIHESLAPLSHSEEHWDWRYWREALGRFGPSSIHDWKSALSYANLRLFGLADWEHLALLDKDTAASRLGQNLTEWSLVVMLAGARNNLRQKETAEILARGILSHASQSLPRQALGSIDMDALNKNIRKSVGKFYRFYLLASALPDWLTRAINGSLNIYRPIPRGEALSLPGWTIHQLVMSVVKPYIEALGGKPIETSAHESVTRQISDGDVAGVQTSLIAGATNMIKAALRYRIREINARKLPGKPWITAAPRIGPPPQAPTRPEPWP
;
A
#
# COMPACT_ATOMS: atom_id res chain seq x y z
N MET A 1 12.93 -20.92 44.30
CA MET A 1 13.22 -20.38 42.95
C MET A 1 12.12 -19.42 42.57
N LEU A 2 12.38 -18.11 42.60
CA LEU A 2 11.33 -17.09 42.44
C LEU A 2 11.02 -16.81 40.95
N PRO A 3 9.74 -16.73 40.55
CA PRO A 3 9.30 -16.35 39.20
C PRO A 3 9.60 -14.88 38.81
N GLY A 4 10.40 -14.13 39.59
CA GLY A 4 10.69 -12.70 39.39
C GLY A 4 11.72 -12.37 38.29
N ASN A 5 12.36 -13.37 37.67
CA ASN A 5 13.51 -13.11 36.80
C ASN A 5 13.11 -12.80 35.34
N TYR A 6 11.92 -13.20 34.87
CA TYR A 6 11.49 -12.98 33.48
C TYR A 6 10.87 -11.60 33.28
N PHE A 7 10.03 -11.15 34.21
CA PHE A 7 9.41 -9.82 34.17
C PHE A 7 10.42 -8.68 34.27
N THR A 8 11.37 -8.78 35.22
CA THR A 8 12.43 -7.79 35.40
C THR A 8 13.31 -7.69 34.14
N LYS A 9 13.51 -8.81 33.42
CA LYS A 9 14.20 -8.84 32.12
C LYS A 9 13.37 -8.20 31.01
N LEU A 10 12.07 -8.48 30.90
CA LEU A 10 11.19 -7.85 29.90
C LEU A 10 11.04 -6.34 30.13
N LEU A 11 10.90 -5.91 31.38
CA LEU A 11 10.83 -4.50 31.76
C LEU A 11 12.14 -3.78 31.47
N ALA A 12 13.29 -4.38 31.82
CA ALA A 12 14.59 -3.82 31.48
C ALA A 12 14.82 -3.76 29.96
N LEU A 13 14.37 -4.77 29.20
CA LEU A 13 14.46 -4.80 27.73
C LEU A 13 13.51 -3.78 27.07
N GLY A 14 12.27 -3.64 27.56
CA GLY A 14 11.31 -2.66 27.06
C GLY A 14 11.72 -1.22 27.34
N LEU A 15 12.26 -0.94 28.54
CA LEU A 15 12.81 0.37 28.89
C LEU A 15 14.12 0.67 28.13
N ALA A 16 14.99 -0.33 27.92
CA ALA A 16 16.24 -0.16 27.18
C ALA A 16 16.07 -0.05 25.65
N ALA A 17 15.02 -0.66 25.09
CA ALA A 17 14.72 -0.56 23.66
C ALA A 17 14.21 0.84 23.25
N GLY A 18 13.78 1.67 24.21
CA GLY A 18 12.97 2.86 23.97
C GLY A 18 11.62 2.48 23.36
N ILE A 19 10.55 3.24 23.62
CA ILE A 19 9.33 3.04 22.84
C ILE A 19 9.68 3.37 21.40
N SER A 20 9.80 2.35 20.56
CA SER A 20 9.68 2.51 19.12
C SER A 20 8.21 2.82 18.85
N LEU A 21 7.79 4.06 19.12
CA LEU A 21 6.50 4.57 18.71
C LEU A 21 6.44 4.35 17.20
N PRO A 22 5.50 3.54 16.68
CA PRO A 22 5.23 3.61 15.26
C PRO A 22 4.76 5.04 15.01
N GLN A 23 5.50 5.83 14.23
CA GLN A 23 5.05 7.15 13.76
C GLN A 23 3.65 7.07 13.13
N ALA A 24 3.22 5.87 12.69
CA ALA A 24 1.88 5.55 12.21
C ALA A 24 0.73 5.79 13.22
N TRP A 25 0.99 6.03 14.51
CA TRP A 25 -0.06 6.27 15.52
C TRP A 25 -0.27 7.76 15.86
N ALA A 26 0.43 8.67 15.19
CA ALA A 26 0.20 10.12 15.30
C ALA A 26 -1.03 10.62 14.51
N GLY A 27 -1.70 9.75 13.76
CA GLY A 27 -2.93 10.08 13.03
C GLY A 27 -4.19 9.65 13.79
N SER A 28 -4.64 10.44 14.77
CA SER A 28 -6.08 10.68 15.07
C SER A 28 -6.39 11.32 16.43
N THR A 29 -5.43 11.92 17.14
CA THR A 29 -5.74 12.79 18.29
C THR A 29 -4.79 13.96 18.31
N ARG A 30 -5.33 15.18 18.11
CA ARG A 30 -4.63 16.43 18.42
C ARG A 30 -4.29 16.42 19.91
N VAL A 31 -3.09 15.97 20.26
CA VAL A 31 -2.48 16.35 21.54
C VAL A 31 -1.70 17.61 21.25
N SER A 32 -2.30 18.75 21.56
CA SER A 32 -1.61 20.03 21.60
C SER A 32 -0.49 19.90 22.63
N ALA A 33 0.77 19.98 22.20
CA ALA A 33 1.87 20.15 23.14
C ALA A 33 1.70 21.51 23.85
N PRO A 34 1.94 21.62 25.17
CA PRO A 34 1.91 22.91 25.84
C PRO A 34 3.06 23.79 25.30
N PRO A 35 2.83 25.11 25.11
CA PRO A 35 3.90 26.02 24.74
C PRO A 35 4.75 26.31 25.98
N GLY A 36 6.03 25.91 25.96
CA GLY A 36 6.98 26.33 26.99
C GLY A 36 7.98 25.26 27.43
N ILE A 37 8.80 24.75 26.52
CA ILE A 37 10.12 24.20 26.88
C ILE A 37 11.12 24.69 25.84
N THR A 38 11.55 25.94 26.01
CA THR A 38 12.82 26.44 25.48
C THR A 38 13.83 26.34 26.61
N GLY A 39 14.78 25.42 26.51
CA GLY A 39 15.82 25.26 27.52
C GLY A 39 16.93 24.34 27.04
N ASN A 40 18.08 24.93 26.72
CA ASN A 40 19.36 24.27 26.54
C ASN A 40 19.82 23.60 27.85
N GLY A 41 20.27 22.34 27.81
CA GLY A 41 21.02 21.71 28.92
C GLY A 41 20.86 20.20 29.04
N PRO A 42 21.86 19.45 29.55
CA PRO A 42 22.20 18.12 29.05
C PRO A 42 21.74 16.97 29.97
N TYR A 43 20.88 16.10 29.45
CA TYR A 43 20.72 14.72 29.94
C TYR A 43 20.64 13.77 28.75
N LEU A 44 21.82 13.51 28.17
CA LEU A 44 22.04 12.46 27.18
C LEU A 44 22.06 11.11 27.91
N PHE A 45 21.03 10.28 27.68
CA PHE A 45 21.21 8.83 27.77
C PHE A 45 22.12 8.42 26.59
N SER A 46 23.44 8.49 26.79
CA SER A 46 24.39 7.91 25.85
C SER A 46 24.44 6.39 26.09
N PHE A 47 23.63 5.65 25.32
CA PHE A 47 23.99 4.27 25.00
C PHE A 47 25.15 4.32 24.00
N PRO A 48 26.12 3.38 24.04
CA PRO A 48 27.17 3.34 23.03
C PRO A 48 26.51 3.08 21.66
N ASP A 49 26.63 4.02 20.73
CA ASP A 49 26.06 3.94 19.38
C ASP A 49 26.40 2.64 18.64
N ARG A 50 27.50 1.96 19.03
CA ARG A 50 27.89 0.64 18.52
C ARG A 50 27.00 -0.51 19.00
N LEU A 51 26.51 -0.51 20.24
CA LEU A 51 25.64 -1.60 20.71
C LEU A 51 24.25 -1.53 20.07
N ALA A 52 23.73 -0.32 19.83
CA ALA A 52 22.49 -0.13 19.09
C ALA A 52 22.67 -0.45 17.60
N SER A 53 23.79 -0.11 16.96
CA SER A 53 24.04 -0.51 15.57
C SER A 53 24.28 -2.02 15.42
N ASP A 54 24.95 -2.66 16.39
CA ASP A 54 25.21 -4.10 16.35
C ASP A 54 23.98 -4.93 16.75
N PHE A 55 23.07 -4.39 17.60
CA PHE A 55 21.74 -4.98 17.84
C PHE A 55 20.75 -4.71 16.69
N LEU A 56 20.73 -3.52 16.09
CA LEU A 56 19.73 -3.13 15.08
C LEU A 56 20.15 -3.43 13.64
N GLY A 57 21.45 -3.69 13.40
CA GLY A 57 22.02 -4.05 12.11
C GLY A 57 21.73 -5.49 11.68
N ASN A 58 21.33 -6.34 12.62
CA ASN A 58 20.78 -7.66 12.35
C ASN A 58 19.28 -7.65 12.63
N GLN A 59 18.50 -8.35 11.81
CA GLN A 59 17.04 -8.45 11.89
C GLN A 59 16.56 -9.03 13.24
N ILE A 60 16.59 -8.25 14.33
CA ILE A 60 16.00 -8.66 15.59
C ILE A 60 14.49 -8.55 15.43
N ARG A 61 13.87 -9.69 15.13
CA ARG A 61 12.44 -9.87 15.34
C ARG A 61 12.18 -9.64 16.83
N ILE A 62 11.69 -8.46 17.19
CA ILE A 62 11.20 -8.20 18.56
C ILE A 62 10.18 -9.31 18.86
N PRO A 63 10.43 -10.14 19.91
CA PRO A 63 9.52 -11.19 20.32
C PRO A 63 8.08 -10.68 20.41
N PRO A 64 7.07 -11.44 19.95
CA PRO A 64 5.66 -11.06 20.04
C PRO A 64 5.24 -10.61 21.44
N THR A 65 5.84 -11.20 22.47
CA THR A 65 5.65 -10.87 23.89
C THR A 65 6.07 -9.45 24.23
N LEU A 66 7.22 -8.96 23.72
CA LEU A 66 7.69 -7.59 23.97
C LEU A 66 6.77 -6.56 23.27
N LYS A 67 6.37 -6.83 22.02
CA LYS A 67 5.41 -5.96 21.32
C LYS A 67 4.05 -5.89 22.04
N ALA A 68 3.58 -7.01 22.58
CA ALA A 68 2.34 -7.05 23.37
C ALA A 68 2.50 -6.27 24.68
N PHE A 69 3.66 -6.39 25.34
CA PHE A 69 3.99 -5.67 26.56
C PHE A 69 3.92 -4.16 26.37
N ASP A 70 4.61 -3.62 25.35
CA ASP A 70 4.61 -2.18 25.06
C ASP A 70 3.20 -1.65 24.79
N ARG A 71 2.38 -2.40 24.03
CA ARG A 71 0.99 -2.03 23.75
C ARG A 71 0.15 -1.99 25.02
N VAL A 72 0.31 -2.97 25.90
CA VAL A 72 -0.43 -3.02 27.17
C VAL A 72 -0.03 -1.85 28.07
N LEU A 73 1.27 -1.56 28.23
CA LEU A 73 1.71 -0.43 29.06
C LEU A 73 1.13 0.89 28.56
N LEU A 74 1.19 1.13 27.26
CA LEU A 74 0.68 2.35 26.63
C LEU A 74 -0.84 2.46 26.79
N LYS A 75 -1.59 1.36 26.67
CA LYS A 75 -3.05 1.34 26.85
C LYS A 75 -3.50 1.44 28.30
N ALA A 76 -2.70 0.92 29.22
CA ALA A 76 -2.97 1.01 30.64
C ALA A 76 -2.65 2.41 31.21
N GLY A 77 -2.13 3.33 30.38
CA GLY A 77 -1.92 4.73 30.74
C GLY A 77 -0.65 4.96 31.55
N ILE A 78 0.34 4.08 31.41
CA ILE A 78 1.59 4.17 32.15
C ILE A 78 2.48 5.23 31.50
N ASP A 79 2.77 6.29 32.25
CA ASP A 79 3.76 7.29 31.86
C ASP A 79 5.18 6.75 32.09
N LEU A 80 5.94 6.63 31.01
CA LEU A 80 7.32 6.16 31.08
C LEU A 80 8.25 7.09 31.85
N ALA A 81 7.98 8.41 31.84
CA ALA A 81 8.78 9.35 32.62
C ALA A 81 8.62 9.08 34.12
N GLN A 82 7.41 8.73 34.56
CA GLN A 82 7.12 8.34 35.94
C GLN A 82 7.74 6.99 36.30
N LEU A 83 7.88 6.07 35.34
CA LEU A 83 8.59 4.82 35.56
C LEU A 83 10.11 5.03 35.69
N ALA A 84 10.69 5.89 34.86
CA ALA A 84 12.14 6.05 34.76
C ALA A 84 12.79 6.52 36.07
N VAL A 85 12.06 7.26 36.90
CA VAL A 85 12.54 7.79 38.19
C VAL A 85 12.33 6.84 39.39
N LYS A 86 11.73 5.67 39.16
CA LYS A 86 11.41 4.68 40.22
C LYS A 86 12.48 3.59 40.33
N THR A 87 12.62 3.00 41.52
CA THR A 87 13.45 1.80 41.69
C THR A 87 12.88 0.65 40.85
N ARG A 88 13.70 -0.35 40.49
CA ARG A 88 13.21 -1.52 39.72
C ARG A 88 12.05 -2.25 40.40
N GLN A 89 12.04 -2.28 41.73
CA GLN A 89 10.98 -2.89 42.51
C GLN A 89 9.69 -2.07 42.45
N ASP A 90 9.79 -0.74 42.57
CA ASP A 90 8.65 0.17 42.45
C ASP A 90 8.09 0.22 41.01
N GLN A 91 8.95 0.15 40.00
CA GLN A 91 8.55 0.03 38.60
C GLN A 91 7.76 -1.26 38.37
N ALA A 92 8.26 -2.38 38.89
CA ALA A 92 7.61 -3.67 38.78
C ALA A 92 6.22 -3.67 39.43
N GLU A 93 6.09 -3.09 40.61
CA GLU A 93 4.83 -3.03 41.35
C GLU A 93 3.81 -2.06 40.72
N LEU A 94 4.25 -0.90 40.23
CA LEU A 94 3.41 0.02 39.50
C LEU A 94 2.85 -0.63 38.23
N VAL A 95 3.70 -1.26 37.43
CA VAL A 95 3.30 -1.95 36.19
C VAL A 95 2.31 -3.07 36.52
N ARG A 96 2.59 -3.91 37.53
CA ARG A 96 1.68 -4.98 37.94
C ARG A 96 0.30 -4.43 38.34
N THR A 97 0.26 -3.38 39.16
CA THR A 97 -0.98 -2.77 39.64
C THR A 97 -1.81 -2.21 38.49
N VAL A 98 -1.19 -1.41 37.62
CA VAL A 98 -1.87 -0.72 36.53
C VAL A 98 -2.35 -1.70 35.46
N VAL A 99 -1.52 -2.70 35.12
CA VAL A 99 -1.91 -3.76 34.17
C VAL A 99 -3.01 -4.66 34.74
N THR A 100 -3.00 -4.96 36.04
CA THR A 100 -4.07 -5.74 36.67
C THR A 100 -5.40 -4.99 36.65
N ARG A 101 -5.40 -3.70 36.99
CA ARG A 101 -6.60 -2.85 36.88
C ARG A 101 -7.11 -2.79 35.45
N TYR A 102 -6.21 -2.63 34.49
CA TYR A 102 -6.56 -2.64 33.07
C TYR A 102 -7.19 -3.97 32.65
N ALA A 103 -6.61 -5.11 33.08
CA ALA A 103 -7.15 -6.45 32.83
C ALA A 103 -8.58 -6.62 33.39
N GLN A 104 -8.82 -6.21 34.64
CA GLN A 104 -10.15 -6.25 35.26
C GLN A 104 -11.16 -5.41 34.46
N GLY A 105 -10.77 -4.22 34.02
CA GLY A 105 -11.60 -3.37 33.16
C GLY A 105 -11.99 -4.06 31.85
N LEU A 106 -11.06 -4.73 31.18
CA LEU A 106 -11.36 -5.48 29.95
C LEU A 106 -12.23 -6.71 30.20
N ILE A 107 -12.03 -7.43 31.30
CA ILE A 107 -12.88 -8.57 31.69
C ILE A 107 -14.33 -8.11 31.89
N LEU A 108 -14.54 -7.05 32.67
CA LEU A 108 -15.88 -6.50 32.90
C LEU A 108 -16.53 -6.08 31.58
N LYS A 109 -15.77 -5.42 30.70
CA LYS A 109 -16.25 -4.98 29.38
C LYS A 109 -16.62 -6.14 28.46
N ALA A 110 -15.87 -7.24 28.51
CA ALA A 110 -16.13 -8.45 27.73
C ALA A 110 -17.32 -9.24 28.23
N LEU A 111 -17.57 -9.23 29.55
CA LEU A 111 -18.66 -9.97 30.18
C LEU A 111 -19.95 -9.17 30.32
N ALA A 112 -19.91 -7.85 30.20
CA ALA A 112 -21.10 -6.99 30.22
C ALA A 112 -22.15 -7.45 29.19
N PRO A 113 -23.45 -7.33 29.47
CA PRO A 113 -24.49 -7.62 28.49
C PRO A 113 -24.34 -6.74 27.24
N GLU A 114 -24.76 -7.25 26.09
CA GLU A 114 -24.64 -6.53 24.83
C GLU A 114 -25.54 -5.28 24.82
N ASP A 115 -24.98 -4.15 24.41
CA ASP A 115 -25.77 -2.95 24.13
C ASP A 115 -26.47 -3.12 22.78
N GLY A 116 -27.79 -3.30 22.81
CA GLY A 116 -28.62 -3.51 21.62
C GLY A 116 -28.71 -2.28 20.71
N ALA A 117 -28.32 -1.09 21.18
CA ALA A 117 -28.42 0.16 20.42
C ALA A 117 -27.24 0.41 19.47
N GLN A 118 -26.12 -0.31 19.62
CA GLN A 118 -24.93 -0.07 18.81
C GLN A 118 -25.10 -0.62 17.37
N ALA A 119 -24.71 0.18 16.38
CA ALA A 119 -24.65 -0.25 14.99
C ALA A 119 -23.77 -1.51 14.84
N VAL A 120 -24.22 -2.48 14.03
CA VAL A 120 -23.63 -3.83 13.99
C VAL A 120 -22.15 -3.79 13.60
N SER A 121 -21.75 -2.95 12.64
CA SER A 121 -20.34 -2.91 12.22
C SER A 121 -19.42 -2.21 13.24
N ASP A 122 -19.90 -1.19 13.94
CA ASP A 122 -19.17 -0.56 15.04
C ASP A 122 -18.98 -1.52 16.22
N ALA A 123 -19.99 -2.35 16.50
CA ALA A 123 -19.89 -3.43 17.48
C ALA A 123 -18.82 -4.47 17.07
N ILE A 124 -18.79 -4.88 15.80
CA ILE A 124 -17.76 -5.81 15.26
C ILE A 124 -16.35 -5.22 15.43
N LEU A 125 -16.14 -3.95 15.07
CA LEU A 125 -14.84 -3.28 15.23
C LEU A 125 -14.41 -3.19 16.71
N SER A 126 -15.37 -2.87 17.59
CA SER A 126 -15.15 -2.75 19.03
C SER A 126 -14.80 -4.09 19.68
N LEU A 127 -15.55 -5.15 19.34
CA LEU A 127 -15.28 -6.53 19.78
C LEU A 127 -13.93 -7.02 19.27
N LYS A 128 -13.56 -6.69 18.02
CA LYS A 128 -12.26 -7.09 17.48
C LYS A 128 -11.10 -6.44 18.21
N LYS A 129 -11.23 -5.15 18.52
CA LYS A 129 -10.24 -4.42 19.32
C LYS A 129 -10.12 -5.02 20.73
N LEU A 130 -11.25 -5.30 21.38
CA LEU A 130 -11.29 -5.94 22.70
C LEU A 130 -10.64 -7.33 22.69
N GLU A 131 -10.92 -8.16 21.69
CA GLU A 131 -10.29 -9.48 21.52
C GLU A 131 -8.76 -9.38 21.44
N LEU A 132 -8.24 -8.39 20.72
CA LEU A 132 -6.79 -8.15 20.59
C LEU A 132 -6.18 -7.69 21.92
N GLU A 133 -6.82 -6.76 22.62
CA GLU A 133 -6.34 -6.25 23.91
C GLU A 133 -6.31 -7.36 24.98
N ILE A 134 -7.34 -8.23 25.03
CA ILE A 134 -7.36 -9.40 25.92
C ILE A 134 -6.27 -10.40 25.53
N ARG A 135 -6.07 -10.66 24.22
CA ARG A 135 -5.01 -11.56 23.76
C ARG A 135 -3.63 -11.04 24.13
N ASP A 136 -3.39 -9.73 24.03
CA ASP A 136 -2.13 -9.12 24.42
C ASP A 136 -1.85 -9.33 25.91
N LEU A 137 -2.85 -9.13 26.77
CA LEU A 137 -2.76 -9.44 28.20
C LEU A 137 -2.43 -10.92 28.48
N ILE A 138 -3.12 -11.85 27.82
CA ILE A 138 -2.85 -13.28 27.95
C ILE A 138 -1.41 -13.60 27.51
N THR A 139 -0.91 -12.93 26.47
CA THR A 139 0.45 -13.13 25.94
C THR A 139 1.51 -12.69 26.93
N ILE A 140 1.24 -11.64 27.71
CA ILE A 140 2.17 -11.14 28.73
C ILE A 140 1.87 -11.65 30.14
N ARG A 141 1.05 -12.69 30.31
CA ARG A 141 0.60 -13.19 31.63
C ARG A 141 1.75 -13.42 32.62
N ASP A 142 2.88 -13.94 32.14
CA ASP A 142 4.06 -14.24 32.97
C ASP A 142 4.74 -12.95 33.47
N ALA A 143 4.57 -11.84 32.76
CA ALA A 143 5.02 -10.50 33.17
C ALA A 143 4.12 -9.90 34.25
N ILE A 144 2.82 -10.22 34.25
CA ILE A 144 1.86 -9.61 35.19
C ILE A 144 1.88 -10.35 36.54
N GLY A 145 2.42 -11.57 36.60
CA GLY A 145 2.53 -12.33 37.86
C GLY A 145 1.18 -12.66 38.49
N GLN A 146 0.15 -12.84 37.65
CA GLN A 146 -1.22 -12.99 38.13
C GLN A 146 -1.51 -14.39 38.68
N ASP A 147 -2.45 -14.40 39.63
CA ASP A 147 -3.07 -15.60 40.14
C ASP A 147 -3.75 -16.42 39.02
N GLY A 148 -3.92 -17.72 39.23
CA GLY A 148 -4.60 -18.58 38.26
C GLY A 148 -6.05 -18.16 37.97
N SER A 149 -6.66 -17.37 38.87
CA SER A 149 -8.03 -16.91 38.76
C SER A 149 -8.21 -15.83 37.68
N THR A 150 -7.33 -14.82 37.63
CA THR A 150 -7.43 -13.73 36.64
C THR A 150 -7.14 -14.23 35.24
N LEU A 151 -6.17 -15.15 35.08
CA LEU A 151 -5.90 -15.79 33.79
C LEU A 151 -7.12 -16.59 33.29
N SER A 152 -7.77 -17.33 34.19
CA SER A 152 -8.99 -18.08 33.86
C SER A 152 -10.13 -17.15 33.43
N GLN A 153 -10.28 -16.00 34.10
CA GLN A 153 -11.26 -14.97 33.73
C GLN A 153 -10.92 -14.32 32.38
N LEU A 154 -9.65 -14.00 32.09
CA LEU A 154 -9.22 -13.49 30.79
C LEU A 154 -9.49 -14.49 29.66
N MET A 155 -9.23 -15.79 29.90
CA MET A 155 -9.54 -16.84 28.92
C MET A 155 -11.05 -16.97 28.68
N ARG A 156 -11.87 -16.84 29.72
CA ARG A 156 -13.34 -16.77 29.58
C ARG A 156 -13.76 -15.53 28.78
N ALA A 157 -13.27 -14.34 29.16
CA ALA A 157 -13.54 -13.08 28.48
C ALA A 157 -13.15 -13.12 27.00
N HIS A 158 -12.01 -13.73 26.66
CA HIS A 158 -11.58 -13.92 25.27
C HIS A 158 -12.54 -14.82 24.49
N ARG A 159 -13.01 -15.94 25.08
CA ARG A 159 -13.98 -16.84 24.44
C ARG A 159 -15.32 -16.16 24.18
N GLU A 160 -15.86 -15.49 25.19
CA GLU A 160 -17.12 -14.73 25.12
C GLU A 160 -17.04 -13.64 24.04
N THR A 161 -15.98 -12.84 24.06
CA THR A 161 -15.75 -11.79 23.05
C THR A 161 -15.67 -12.37 21.64
N LYS A 162 -14.99 -13.51 21.46
CA LYS A 162 -14.89 -14.20 20.17
C LYS A 162 -16.26 -14.70 19.69
N GLN A 163 -17.06 -15.31 20.56
CA GLN A 163 -18.39 -15.80 20.21
C GLN A 163 -19.33 -14.67 19.79
N ARG A 164 -19.34 -13.56 20.53
CA ARG A 164 -20.12 -12.36 20.18
C ARG A 164 -19.67 -11.77 18.85
N PHE A 165 -18.35 -11.67 18.63
CA PHE A 165 -17.79 -11.23 17.36
C PHE A 165 -18.28 -12.10 16.19
N GLU A 166 -18.18 -13.42 16.30
CA GLU A 166 -18.61 -14.36 15.25
C GLU A 166 -20.12 -14.27 14.97
N SER A 167 -20.95 -14.15 16.02
CA SER A 167 -22.39 -13.96 15.90
C SER A 167 -22.76 -12.67 15.15
N ARG A 168 -22.13 -11.55 15.50
CA ARG A 168 -22.36 -10.25 14.86
C ARG A 168 -21.87 -10.23 13.42
N VAL A 169 -20.72 -10.85 13.13
CA VAL A 169 -20.22 -11.03 11.76
C VAL A 169 -21.22 -11.82 10.92
N ARG A 170 -21.71 -12.96 11.43
CA ARG A 170 -22.71 -13.78 10.71
C ARG A 170 -23.98 -12.99 10.42
N THR A 171 -24.46 -12.22 11.39
CA THR A 171 -25.63 -11.34 11.23
C THR A 171 -25.41 -10.31 10.12
N LEU A 172 -24.27 -9.60 10.15
CA LEU A 172 -23.93 -8.58 9.15
C LEU A 172 -23.81 -9.18 7.74
N VAL A 173 -23.04 -10.26 7.60
CA VAL A 173 -22.79 -10.88 6.29
C VAL A 173 -24.07 -11.45 5.70
N THR A 174 -24.88 -12.18 6.49
CA THR A 174 -26.15 -12.77 6.01
C THR A 174 -27.11 -11.69 5.53
N ARG A 175 -27.31 -10.63 6.31
CA ARG A 175 -28.16 -9.49 5.93
C ARG A 175 -27.66 -8.81 4.65
N SER A 176 -26.35 -8.69 4.50
CA SER A 176 -25.73 -8.01 3.36
C SER A 176 -25.78 -8.83 2.08
N VAL A 177 -25.67 -10.16 2.16
CA VAL A 177 -25.87 -11.06 1.02
C VAL A 177 -27.30 -10.99 0.52
N THR A 178 -28.29 -10.95 1.41
CA THR A 178 -29.69 -10.72 1.02
C THR A 178 -29.86 -9.35 0.34
N ALA A 179 -29.15 -8.31 0.81
CA ALA A 179 -29.21 -6.98 0.20
C ALA A 179 -28.55 -6.89 -1.19
N LEU A 180 -27.53 -7.72 -1.47
CA LEU A 180 -26.92 -7.80 -2.81
C LEU A 180 -27.94 -8.11 -3.90
N GLU A 181 -29.00 -8.86 -3.55
CA GLU A 181 -30.05 -9.28 -4.48
C GLU A 181 -30.90 -8.11 -4.99
N ASN A 182 -30.87 -6.97 -4.30
CA ASN A 182 -31.67 -5.77 -4.63
C ASN A 182 -30.85 -4.67 -5.35
N ALA A 183 -29.59 -4.93 -5.70
CA ALA A 183 -28.64 -4.21 -6.58
C ALA A 183 -28.47 -2.66 -6.51
N ASP A 184 -29.51 -1.87 -6.28
CA ASP A 184 -29.52 -0.41 -6.50
C ASP A 184 -28.60 0.38 -5.55
N SER A 185 -28.26 -0.19 -4.39
CA SER A 185 -27.38 0.43 -3.39
C SER A 185 -25.94 -0.08 -3.41
N VAL A 186 -25.61 -1.01 -4.32
CA VAL A 186 -24.32 -1.70 -4.35
C VAL A 186 -23.41 -1.11 -5.41
N LYS A 187 -22.25 -0.58 -4.99
CA LYS A 187 -21.21 -0.14 -5.93
C LYS A 187 -20.28 -1.30 -6.24
N TRP A 188 -20.03 -1.55 -7.52
CA TRP A 188 -19.10 -2.61 -7.95
C TRP A 188 -17.72 -2.05 -8.31
N GLN A 189 -16.67 -2.74 -7.88
CA GLN A 189 -15.28 -2.47 -8.23
C GLN A 189 -14.59 -3.78 -8.62
N GLY A 190 -14.55 -4.04 -9.94
CA GLY A 190 -14.16 -5.36 -10.46
C GLY A 190 -15.07 -6.44 -9.89
N ARG A 191 -14.46 -7.49 -9.31
CA ARG A 191 -15.15 -8.59 -8.61
C ARG A 191 -15.47 -8.31 -7.14
N THR A 192 -15.50 -7.05 -6.73
CA THR A 192 -15.81 -6.66 -5.33
C THR A 192 -17.08 -5.84 -5.29
N ALA A 193 -18.06 -6.28 -4.52
CA ALA A 193 -19.23 -5.48 -4.18
C ALA A 193 -18.94 -4.62 -2.95
N LEU A 194 -19.30 -3.33 -3.00
CA LEU A 194 -19.15 -2.37 -1.91
C LEU A 194 -20.54 -1.93 -1.45
N ILE A 195 -20.83 -2.20 -0.18
CA ILE A 195 -22.12 -1.94 0.46
C ILE A 195 -21.90 -0.89 1.54
N ALA A 196 -22.47 0.29 1.35
CA ALA A 196 -22.46 1.34 2.37
C ALA A 196 -23.39 0.94 3.53
N LEU A 197 -22.89 1.00 4.74
CA LEU A 197 -23.66 0.75 5.95
C LEU A 197 -24.20 2.08 6.52
N PRO A 198 -25.35 2.10 7.23
CA PRO A 198 -25.96 3.32 7.77
C PRO A 198 -25.01 4.21 8.61
N GLU A 199 -24.07 3.59 9.31
CA GLU A 199 -23.08 4.22 10.18
C GLU A 199 -21.85 4.79 9.42
N GLY A 200 -21.83 4.67 8.09
CA GLY A 200 -20.78 5.19 7.21
C GLY A 200 -19.60 4.23 6.97
N ASN A 201 -19.54 3.11 7.68
CA ASN A 201 -18.61 2.02 7.36
C ASN A 201 -19.02 1.37 6.02
N VAL A 202 -18.08 0.71 5.35
CA VAL A 202 -18.35 -0.01 4.08
C VAL A 202 -18.03 -1.49 4.26
N LEU A 203 -19.00 -2.35 3.97
CA LEU A 203 -18.76 -3.78 3.83
C LEU A 203 -18.40 -4.08 2.38
N ALA A 204 -17.24 -4.68 2.18
CA ALA A 204 -16.79 -5.13 0.88
C ALA A 204 -16.86 -6.66 0.79
N LEU A 205 -17.36 -7.18 -0.33
CA LEU A 205 -17.49 -8.61 -0.61
C LEU A 205 -16.69 -8.92 -1.88
N LYS A 206 -15.48 -9.48 -1.72
CA LYS A 206 -14.60 -9.86 -2.84
C LYS A 206 -14.85 -11.31 -3.25
N PHE A 207 -15.31 -11.54 -4.47
CA PHE A 207 -15.70 -12.86 -4.96
C PHE A 207 -14.51 -13.64 -5.52
N SER A 208 -14.52 -14.97 -5.42
CA SER A 208 -13.48 -15.84 -6.00
C SER A 208 -13.51 -15.81 -7.53
N HIS A 209 -12.40 -16.24 -8.14
CA HIS A 209 -12.42 -16.65 -9.54
C HIS A 209 -12.73 -18.15 -9.58
N GLY A 210 -13.93 -18.52 -10.00
CA GLY A 210 -14.35 -19.93 -10.03
C GLY A 210 -14.52 -20.57 -8.65
N ALA A 211 -14.29 -21.88 -8.58
CA ALA A 211 -14.59 -22.71 -7.40
C ALA A 211 -13.49 -22.72 -6.33
N ASP A 212 -12.27 -22.25 -6.62
CA ASP A 212 -11.18 -22.27 -5.63
C ASP A 212 -11.33 -21.15 -4.60
N ARG A 213 -11.39 -21.55 -3.33
CA ARG A 213 -11.53 -20.66 -2.16
C ARG A 213 -10.19 -20.34 -1.49
N SER A 214 -9.12 -21.04 -1.86
CA SER A 214 -7.79 -20.92 -1.24
C SER A 214 -7.21 -19.50 -1.37
N PRO A 215 -7.31 -18.79 -2.52
CA PRO A 215 -6.83 -17.42 -2.65
C PRO A 215 -7.52 -16.45 -1.70
N LEU A 216 -8.85 -16.56 -1.55
CA LEU A 216 -9.62 -15.73 -0.62
C LEU A 216 -9.23 -16.00 0.84
N HIS A 217 -8.98 -17.25 1.20
CA HIS A 217 -8.52 -17.59 2.55
C HIS A 217 -7.14 -16.98 2.83
N GLN A 218 -6.22 -17.10 1.87
CA GLN A 218 -4.89 -16.55 1.97
C GLN A 218 -4.92 -15.02 2.09
N GLU A 219 -5.72 -14.35 1.27
CA GLU A 219 -5.90 -12.90 1.34
C GLU A 219 -6.41 -12.45 2.71
N GLY A 220 -7.44 -13.10 3.27
CA GLY A 220 -7.94 -12.79 4.61
C GLY A 220 -6.88 -12.98 5.70
N ARG A 221 -6.01 -14.00 5.58
CA ARG A 221 -4.86 -14.19 6.49
C ARG A 221 -3.84 -13.07 6.35
N LEU A 222 -3.54 -12.64 5.13
CA LEU A 222 -2.59 -11.58 4.82
C LEU A 222 -3.11 -10.20 5.24
N MET A 223 -4.40 -9.91 5.09
CA MET A 223 -5.06 -8.71 5.67
C MET A 223 -4.88 -8.65 7.19
N LYS A 224 -5.20 -9.73 7.90
CA LYS A 224 -4.98 -9.82 9.36
C LYS A 224 -3.50 -9.64 9.73
N LYS A 225 -2.60 -10.11 8.89
CA LYS A 225 -1.15 -9.97 9.10
C LYS A 225 -0.67 -8.53 8.86
N ALA A 226 -1.11 -7.90 7.79
CA ALA A 226 -0.85 -6.50 7.48
C ALA A 226 -1.33 -5.56 8.60
N ALA A 227 -2.55 -5.78 9.10
CA ALA A 227 -3.08 -5.04 10.24
C ALA A 227 -2.18 -5.16 11.49
N ARG A 228 -1.61 -6.34 11.75
CA ARG A 228 -0.67 -6.55 12.87
C ARG A 228 0.68 -5.85 12.68
N PHE A 229 1.06 -5.55 11.45
CA PHE A 229 2.24 -4.73 11.20
C PHE A 229 2.01 -3.25 11.50
N GLY A 230 0.74 -2.82 11.63
CA GLY A 230 0.36 -1.42 11.74
C GLY A 230 -0.02 -0.79 10.39
N LEU A 231 -0.23 -1.61 9.36
CA LEU A 231 -0.81 -1.16 8.09
C LEU A 231 -2.32 -0.99 8.27
N ASP A 232 -2.91 -0.05 7.53
CA ASP A 232 -4.34 0.27 7.56
C ASP A 232 -5.17 -0.77 6.77
N ALA A 233 -4.86 -2.05 6.94
CA ALA A 233 -5.54 -3.15 6.27
C ALA A 233 -6.99 -3.29 6.77
N PRO A 234 -7.96 -3.59 5.87
CA PRO A 234 -9.34 -3.81 6.26
C PRO A 234 -9.49 -5.00 7.22
N LEU A 235 -10.59 -5.00 7.98
CA LEU A 235 -10.89 -6.11 8.86
C LEU A 235 -11.56 -7.25 8.07
N ALA A 236 -10.79 -8.28 7.72
CA ALA A 236 -11.33 -9.52 7.16
C ALA A 236 -12.28 -10.22 8.15
N LEU A 237 -13.46 -10.63 7.68
CA LEU A 237 -14.54 -11.21 8.47
C LEU A 237 -14.63 -12.73 8.24
N PRO A 238 -14.25 -13.57 9.22
CA PRO A 238 -14.22 -15.02 9.04
C PRO A 238 -15.61 -15.66 9.05
N ALA A 239 -15.79 -16.74 8.28
CA ALA A 239 -16.98 -17.60 8.28
C ALA A 239 -17.14 -18.42 9.57
N GLY A 240 -16.04 -18.62 10.29
CA GLY A 240 -15.94 -19.36 11.54
C GLY A 240 -14.52 -19.90 11.72
N ASP A 241 -14.06 -20.05 12.96
CA ASP A 241 -12.77 -20.68 13.31
C ASP A 241 -11.54 -20.11 12.58
N GLY A 242 -11.62 -18.84 12.15
CA GLY A 242 -10.55 -18.18 11.40
C GLY A 242 -10.45 -18.58 9.92
N PHE A 243 -11.37 -19.40 9.42
CA PHE A 243 -11.57 -19.59 7.98
C PHE A 243 -12.31 -18.38 7.40
N TYR A 244 -11.84 -17.85 6.27
CA TYR A 244 -12.30 -16.57 5.74
C TYR A 244 -13.30 -16.64 4.59
N PRO A 245 -13.19 -17.59 3.64
CA PRO A 245 -14.14 -17.69 2.55
C PRO A 245 -15.55 -18.05 3.04
N TRP A 246 -16.54 -17.30 2.59
CA TRP A 246 -17.96 -17.58 2.77
C TRP A 246 -18.55 -18.20 1.50
N PRO A 247 -19.43 -19.20 1.62
CA PRO A 247 -20.14 -19.74 0.47
C PRO A 247 -21.18 -18.75 -0.02
N LEU A 248 -21.31 -18.62 -1.34
CA LEU A 248 -22.42 -17.92 -1.99
C LEU A 248 -23.53 -18.93 -2.31
N GLN A 249 -24.76 -18.62 -1.90
CA GLN A 249 -25.92 -19.46 -2.23
C GLN A 249 -26.20 -19.43 -3.74
N LYS A 250 -26.72 -20.53 -4.30
CA LYS A 250 -26.92 -20.69 -5.76
C LYS A 250 -27.88 -19.64 -6.31
N GLU A 251 -28.93 -19.32 -5.55
CA GLU A 251 -29.95 -18.34 -5.90
C GLU A 251 -29.32 -16.94 -6.02
N SER A 252 -28.54 -16.52 -5.03
CA SER A 252 -27.83 -15.25 -5.05
C SER A 252 -26.78 -15.21 -6.16
N ALA A 253 -26.05 -16.31 -6.38
CA ALA A 253 -25.06 -16.44 -7.46
C ALA A 253 -25.69 -16.24 -8.84
N GLN A 254 -26.88 -16.81 -9.07
CA GLN A 254 -27.60 -16.64 -10.34
C GLN A 254 -28.01 -15.19 -10.60
N LYS A 255 -28.39 -14.44 -9.56
CA LYS A 255 -28.77 -13.02 -9.67
C LYS A 255 -27.59 -12.11 -10.01
N ILE A 256 -26.37 -12.47 -9.59
CA ILE A 256 -25.16 -11.66 -9.82
C ILE A 256 -24.17 -12.30 -10.79
N LYS A 257 -24.60 -13.30 -11.56
CA LYS A 257 -23.74 -14.09 -12.46
C LYS A 257 -22.99 -13.25 -13.50
N ASP A 258 -23.57 -12.13 -13.94
CA ASP A 258 -22.95 -11.23 -14.91
C ASP A 258 -21.83 -10.37 -14.28
N ARG A 259 -21.72 -10.39 -12.95
CA ARG A 259 -20.72 -9.64 -12.17
C ARG A 259 -19.67 -10.53 -11.52
N THR A 260 -19.98 -11.81 -11.30
CA THR A 260 -19.11 -12.74 -10.56
C THR A 260 -19.15 -14.15 -11.15
N SER A 261 -17.99 -14.80 -11.24
CA SER A 261 -17.87 -16.23 -11.62
C SER A 261 -17.59 -17.15 -10.43
N GLY A 262 -17.54 -16.62 -9.21
CA GLY A 262 -17.10 -17.33 -8.01
C GLY A 262 -18.22 -17.88 -7.15
N ALA A 263 -18.02 -19.08 -6.58
CA ALA A 263 -18.93 -19.69 -5.61
C ALA A 263 -18.66 -19.24 -4.16
N PHE A 264 -17.60 -18.45 -3.93
CA PHE A 264 -17.18 -17.99 -2.62
C PHE A 264 -16.88 -16.51 -2.62
N PHE A 265 -16.91 -15.89 -1.44
CA PHE A 265 -16.49 -14.51 -1.24
C PHE A 265 -15.77 -14.29 0.08
N LEU A 266 -14.94 -13.25 0.12
CA LEU A 266 -14.26 -12.74 1.31
C LEU A 266 -14.94 -11.43 1.72
N PRO A 267 -15.70 -11.41 2.83
CA PRO A 267 -16.18 -10.17 3.41
C PRO A 267 -15.08 -9.49 4.21
N TYR A 268 -14.92 -8.18 4.04
CA TYR A 268 -14.08 -7.36 4.89
C TYR A 268 -14.71 -5.99 5.14
N LEU A 269 -14.47 -5.47 6.34
CA LEU A 269 -15.03 -4.21 6.80
C LEU A 269 -14.01 -3.09 6.65
N LEU A 270 -14.42 -2.03 5.96
CA LEU A 270 -13.73 -0.76 5.85
C LEU A 270 -14.35 0.22 6.85
N ARG A 271 -13.50 0.78 7.70
CA ARG A 271 -13.92 1.83 8.63
C ARG A 271 -14.29 3.10 7.85
N LYS A 272 -15.26 3.87 8.34
CA LYS A 272 -15.74 5.10 7.70
C LYS A 272 -14.66 6.13 7.40
N ASP A 273 -13.64 6.21 8.25
CA ASP A 273 -12.48 7.10 8.08
C ASP A 273 -11.51 6.64 6.98
N LEU A 274 -11.59 5.37 6.57
CA LEU A 274 -10.74 4.79 5.53
C LEU A 274 -11.49 4.48 4.22
N ALA A 275 -12.80 4.30 4.25
CA ALA A 275 -13.56 3.72 3.14
C ALA A 275 -13.42 4.49 1.81
N SER A 276 -13.50 5.82 1.87
CA SER A 276 -13.33 6.67 0.68
C SER A 276 -11.93 6.53 0.08
N ASP A 277 -10.90 6.60 0.93
CA ASP A 277 -9.50 6.61 0.50
C ASP A 277 -9.02 5.21 0.09
N TYR A 278 -9.59 4.15 0.66
CA TYR A 278 -9.35 2.75 0.27
C TYR A 278 -9.86 2.42 -1.13
N THR A 279 -11.03 2.93 -1.46
CA THR A 279 -11.67 2.65 -2.75
C THR A 279 -11.15 3.53 -3.89
N SER A 280 -10.44 4.61 -3.56
CA SER A 280 -9.84 5.56 -4.51
C SER A 280 -8.40 5.19 -4.84
N TYR A 281 -8.06 5.02 -6.11
CA TYR A 281 -6.69 4.73 -6.52
C TYR A 281 -5.83 6.00 -6.45
N LEU A 282 -4.55 5.88 -6.08
CA LEU A 282 -3.63 7.02 -6.10
C LEU A 282 -3.51 7.63 -7.51
N GLY A 283 -3.55 6.77 -8.53
CA GLY A 283 -3.49 7.18 -9.93
C GLY A 283 -4.77 7.86 -10.45
N ASP A 284 -5.83 7.99 -9.66
CA ASP A 284 -7.09 8.58 -10.12
C ASP A 284 -7.02 10.12 -10.23
N ALA A 285 -7.87 10.66 -11.10
CA ALA A 285 -8.16 12.09 -11.07
C ALA A 285 -8.99 12.39 -9.81
N LEU A 286 -8.49 13.30 -8.96
CA LEU A 286 -9.17 13.67 -7.72
C LEU A 286 -10.42 14.52 -8.04
N SER A 287 -11.58 14.02 -7.64
CA SER A 287 -12.88 14.71 -7.59
C SER A 287 -13.19 15.17 -6.16
N PRO A 288 -13.92 16.29 -5.90
CA PRO A 288 -14.68 17.13 -6.84
C PRO A 288 -13.85 18.24 -7.52
N ALA A 289 -14.46 18.89 -8.54
CA ALA A 289 -13.85 19.94 -9.37
C ALA A 289 -13.32 21.16 -8.59
N GLY A 290 -13.75 21.36 -7.34
CA GLY A 290 -13.32 22.47 -6.47
C GLY A 290 -11.92 22.30 -5.85
N LEU A 291 -11.26 21.15 -5.99
CA LEU A 291 -9.91 20.97 -5.45
C LEU A 291 -8.88 21.79 -6.22
N THR A 292 -8.26 22.76 -5.55
CA THR A 292 -7.13 23.53 -6.12
C THR A 292 -5.92 22.63 -6.40
N ARG A 293 -5.05 23.04 -7.32
CA ARG A 293 -3.77 22.32 -7.59
C ARG A 293 -2.96 22.09 -6.32
N LYS A 294 -2.90 23.09 -5.43
CA LYS A 294 -2.20 23.01 -4.14
C LYS A 294 -2.78 21.91 -3.24
N MET A 295 -4.11 21.81 -3.15
CA MET A 295 -4.78 20.74 -2.40
C MET A 295 -4.52 19.37 -3.01
N LYS A 296 -4.62 19.24 -4.34
CA LYS A 296 -4.30 17.99 -5.05
C LYS A 296 -2.87 17.53 -4.79
N LYS A 297 -1.89 18.46 -4.84
CA LYS A 297 -0.49 18.19 -4.49
C LYS A 297 -0.35 17.65 -3.06
N ILE A 298 -1.07 18.22 -2.09
CA ILE A 298 -1.03 17.77 -0.70
C ILE A 298 -1.62 16.36 -0.56
N ILE A 299 -2.77 16.09 -1.18
CA ILE A 299 -3.44 14.78 -1.12
C ILE A 299 -2.55 13.71 -1.75
N ILE A 300 -2.08 13.92 -2.99
CA ILE A 300 -1.20 13.00 -3.70
C ILE A 300 0.11 12.81 -2.93
N GLY A 301 0.69 13.89 -2.41
CA GLY A 301 1.94 13.83 -1.65
C GLY A 301 1.82 13.02 -0.36
N ARG A 302 0.70 13.14 0.37
CA ARG A 302 0.44 12.35 1.58
C ARG A 302 0.25 10.87 1.24
N ALA A 303 -0.59 10.56 0.27
CA ALA A 303 -0.84 9.19 -0.17
C ALA A 303 0.43 8.50 -0.69
N ALA A 304 1.24 9.22 -1.48
CA ALA A 304 2.52 8.72 -1.99
C ALA A 304 3.51 8.39 -0.86
N LEU A 305 3.62 9.27 0.15
CA LEU A 305 4.48 9.02 1.32
C LEU A 305 3.97 7.86 2.16
N LYS A 306 2.66 7.78 2.38
CA LYS A 306 2.04 6.67 3.10
C LYS A 306 2.32 5.33 2.41
N GLY A 307 2.27 5.25 1.09
CA GLY A 307 2.69 4.06 0.34
C GLY A 307 4.16 3.68 0.58
N ILE A 308 5.07 4.66 0.69
CA ILE A 308 6.48 4.41 1.04
C ILE A 308 6.61 3.89 2.47
N ASP A 309 5.94 4.52 3.44
CA ASP A 309 5.97 4.11 4.83
C ASP A 309 5.44 2.69 5.00
N ASP A 310 4.40 2.33 4.26
CA ASP A 310 3.84 0.97 4.22
C ASP A 310 4.84 -0.05 3.63
N ILE A 311 5.55 0.30 2.56
CA ILE A 311 6.61 -0.55 1.96
C ILE A 311 7.75 -0.78 2.97
N VAL A 312 8.20 0.28 3.65
CA VAL A 312 9.22 0.19 4.70
C VAL A 312 8.74 -0.71 5.84
N LEU A 313 7.48 -0.57 6.26
CA LEU A 313 6.89 -1.34 7.33
C LEU A 313 6.78 -2.82 6.98
N LEU A 314 6.41 -3.17 5.75
CA LEU A 314 6.45 -4.55 5.25
C LEU A 314 7.86 -5.13 5.35
N ARG A 315 8.86 -4.42 4.83
CA ARG A 315 10.26 -4.86 4.86
C ARG A 315 10.77 -5.09 6.28
N LYS A 316 10.50 -4.17 7.20
CA LYS A 316 10.86 -4.29 8.63
C LYS A 316 10.24 -5.53 9.29
N ASN A 317 9.13 -6.05 8.75
CA ASN A 317 8.49 -7.26 9.22
C ASN A 317 8.84 -8.51 8.38
N GLY A 318 9.80 -8.42 7.46
CA GLY A 318 10.23 -9.54 6.60
C GLY A 318 9.26 -9.88 5.49
N TYR A 319 8.50 -8.89 5.02
CA TYR A 319 7.53 -9.01 3.94
C TYR A 319 7.85 -8.05 2.80
N ILE A 320 7.30 -8.34 1.62
CA ILE A 320 7.30 -7.46 0.47
C ILE A 320 5.96 -7.54 -0.24
N HIS A 321 5.59 -6.46 -0.90
CA HIS A 321 4.50 -6.47 -1.87
C HIS A 321 5.08 -6.91 -3.21
N GLU A 322 4.51 -7.94 -3.85
CA GLU A 322 5.07 -8.52 -5.08
C GLU A 322 4.86 -7.63 -6.30
N SER A 323 3.76 -6.86 -6.34
CA SER A 323 3.47 -5.91 -7.40
C SER A 323 2.52 -4.81 -6.92
N LEU A 324 2.97 -3.56 -6.93
CA LEU A 324 2.17 -2.35 -6.69
C LEU A 324 1.35 -1.96 -7.93
N ALA A 325 1.81 -2.32 -9.13
CA ALA A 325 1.04 -2.20 -10.36
C ALA A 325 1.35 -3.40 -11.26
N PRO A 326 0.34 -4.14 -11.77
CA PRO A 326 0.54 -5.37 -12.54
C PRO A 326 0.98 -5.07 -13.97
N LEU A 327 2.15 -4.44 -14.13
CA LEU A 327 2.68 -3.99 -15.40
C LEU A 327 3.27 -5.16 -16.19
N SER A 328 2.71 -5.41 -17.36
CA SER A 328 3.20 -6.40 -18.32
C SER A 328 4.25 -5.76 -19.24
N HIS A 329 5.38 -6.44 -19.39
CA HIS A 329 6.47 -5.98 -20.25
C HIS A 329 6.98 -7.06 -21.21
N SER A 330 7.83 -6.64 -22.15
CA SER A 330 8.23 -7.40 -23.35
C SER A 330 9.06 -8.66 -23.10
N GLU A 331 9.58 -8.91 -21.89
CA GLU A 331 10.63 -9.91 -21.67
C GLU A 331 10.25 -11.01 -20.66
N GLU A 332 9.39 -10.76 -19.65
CA GLU A 332 8.92 -11.80 -18.70
C GLU A 332 7.76 -11.29 -17.81
N HIS A 333 6.60 -11.96 -17.81
CA HIS A 333 5.41 -11.68 -16.96
C HIS A 333 5.37 -10.31 -16.23
N TRP A 334 5.50 -10.32 -14.90
CA TRP A 334 5.41 -9.19 -13.97
C TRP A 334 6.71 -9.01 -13.17
N ASP A 335 7.76 -9.78 -13.48
CA ASP A 335 9.03 -9.75 -12.74
C ASP A 335 9.96 -8.72 -13.37
N TRP A 336 10.29 -7.70 -12.60
CA TRP A 336 11.07 -6.56 -13.03
C TRP A 336 12.56 -6.94 -12.89
N ARG A 337 13.09 -7.80 -13.77
CA ARG A 337 14.52 -8.19 -13.82
C ARG A 337 15.43 -7.14 -14.47
N TYR A 338 15.21 -5.86 -14.17
CA TYR A 338 15.89 -4.69 -14.76
C TYR A 338 17.42 -4.71 -14.60
N TRP A 339 17.91 -5.50 -13.65
CA TRP A 339 19.29 -5.59 -13.20
C TRP A 339 20.11 -6.60 -14.00
N ARG A 340 19.46 -7.53 -14.69
CA ARG A 340 20.14 -8.48 -15.57
C ARG A 340 20.30 -7.82 -16.93
N GLU A 341 21.55 -7.76 -17.38
CA GLU A 341 21.85 -7.45 -18.76
C GLU A 341 21.33 -8.59 -19.63
N ALA A 342 20.19 -8.37 -20.28
CA ALA A 342 19.69 -9.24 -21.33
C ALA A 342 19.95 -8.53 -22.65
N LEU A 343 20.71 -9.18 -23.56
CA LEU A 343 21.00 -8.64 -24.89
C LEU A 343 21.62 -7.22 -24.86
N GLY A 344 22.48 -6.93 -23.88
CA GLY A 344 23.18 -5.63 -23.76
C GLY A 344 22.29 -4.45 -23.32
N ARG A 345 21.11 -4.71 -22.73
CA ARG A 345 20.15 -3.67 -22.30
C ARG A 345 19.70 -3.85 -20.85
N PHE A 346 19.39 -2.72 -20.20
CA PHE A 346 18.85 -2.66 -18.84
C PHE A 346 17.39 -2.17 -18.85
N GLY A 347 16.50 -2.97 -18.26
CA GLY A 347 15.05 -2.73 -18.22
C GLY A 347 14.32 -3.18 -19.49
N PRO A 348 12.96 -3.20 -19.49
CA PRO A 348 12.17 -3.75 -20.55
C PRO A 348 12.24 -2.84 -21.77
N SER A 349 12.10 -3.45 -22.94
CA SER A 349 11.97 -2.73 -24.19
C SER A 349 10.68 -1.89 -24.25
N SER A 350 9.57 -2.39 -23.71
CA SER A 350 8.30 -1.67 -23.60
C SER A 350 7.38 -2.21 -22.50
N ILE A 351 6.46 -1.36 -22.01
CA ILE A 351 5.36 -1.72 -21.11
C ILE A 351 4.04 -1.60 -21.87
N HIS A 352 3.33 -2.72 -21.97
CA HIS A 352 2.22 -2.89 -22.92
C HIS A 352 0.86 -2.43 -22.36
N ASP A 353 0.71 -2.42 -21.04
CA ASP A 353 -0.54 -2.18 -20.32
C ASP A 353 -0.42 -1.04 -19.29
N TRP A 354 0.55 -0.13 -19.46
CA TRP A 354 0.86 0.90 -18.47
C TRP A 354 -0.37 1.72 -18.05
N LYS A 355 -1.32 1.98 -18.97
CA LYS A 355 -2.51 2.78 -18.66
C LYS A 355 -3.45 2.02 -17.73
N SER A 356 -3.81 0.77 -18.04
CA SER A 356 -4.70 -0.03 -17.20
C SER A 356 -4.01 -0.45 -15.90
N ALA A 357 -2.78 -0.97 -15.97
CA ALA A 357 -2.03 -1.43 -14.81
C ALA A 357 -1.80 -0.30 -13.78
N LEU A 358 -1.43 0.91 -14.20
CA LEU A 358 -1.27 2.04 -13.27
C LEU A 358 -2.62 2.63 -12.80
N SER A 359 -3.71 2.45 -13.56
CA SER A 359 -5.04 2.90 -13.14
C SER A 359 -5.65 2.02 -12.04
N TYR A 360 -5.25 0.75 -11.99
CA TYR A 360 -5.72 -0.22 -11.00
C TYR A 360 -4.60 -0.64 -10.03
N ALA A 361 -3.65 0.27 -9.78
CA ALA A 361 -2.53 0.00 -8.89
C ALA A 361 -2.99 -0.38 -7.47
N ASN A 362 -2.21 -1.23 -6.81
CA ASN A 362 -2.33 -1.60 -5.40
C ASN A 362 -1.84 -0.47 -4.46
N LEU A 363 -1.85 0.77 -4.96
CA LEU A 363 -1.61 2.01 -4.23
C LEU A 363 -2.87 2.87 -4.28
N ARG A 364 -3.43 3.11 -3.10
CA ARG A 364 -4.66 3.88 -2.87
C ARG A 364 -4.32 5.22 -2.22
N LEU A 365 -5.32 6.07 -2.03
CA LEU A 365 -5.11 7.32 -1.28
C LEU A 365 -4.73 7.06 0.18
N PHE A 366 -5.14 5.91 0.74
CA PHE A 366 -4.80 5.53 2.11
C PHE A 366 -3.48 4.74 2.27
N GLY A 367 -2.87 4.22 1.18
CA GLY A 367 -1.69 3.34 1.26
C GLY A 367 -1.77 2.08 0.41
N LEU A 368 -1.10 1.01 0.85
CA LEU A 368 -1.08 -0.29 0.14
C LEU A 368 -2.41 -1.03 0.22
N ALA A 369 -2.83 -1.68 -0.87
CA ALA A 369 -4.01 -2.53 -0.93
C ALA A 369 -3.71 -3.88 -1.60
N ASP A 370 -4.74 -4.71 -1.75
CA ASP A 370 -4.68 -6.01 -2.43
C ASP A 370 -3.66 -6.99 -1.83
N TRP A 371 -3.93 -7.32 -0.58
CA TRP A 371 -3.04 -8.08 0.30
C TRP A 371 -2.76 -9.52 -0.14
N GLU A 372 -3.41 -10.03 -1.19
CA GLU A 372 -3.09 -11.33 -1.81
C GLU A 372 -1.67 -11.35 -2.42
N HIS A 373 -1.09 -10.17 -2.68
CA HIS A 373 0.27 -9.98 -3.21
C HIS A 373 1.35 -9.78 -2.13
N LEU A 374 1.06 -10.08 -0.86
CA LEU A 374 2.08 -10.07 0.19
C LEU A 374 2.87 -11.37 0.22
N ALA A 375 4.18 -11.27 0.00
CA ALA A 375 5.11 -12.39 0.05
C ALA A 375 6.15 -12.23 1.17
N LEU A 376 6.74 -13.36 1.58
CA LEU A 376 7.92 -13.33 2.43
C LEU A 376 9.08 -12.69 1.67
N LEU A 377 9.84 -11.84 2.37
CA LEU A 377 11.03 -11.24 1.81
C LEU A 377 12.13 -12.29 1.72
N ASP A 378 12.37 -12.78 0.52
CA ASP A 378 13.52 -13.60 0.18
C ASP A 378 14.78 -12.72 0.03
N LYS A 379 15.88 -13.13 0.65
CA LYS A 379 17.13 -12.36 0.68
C LYS A 379 17.75 -12.23 -0.71
N ASP A 380 17.63 -13.26 -1.54
CA ASP A 380 18.27 -13.31 -2.85
C ASP A 380 17.57 -12.39 -3.86
N THR A 381 16.27 -12.16 -3.66
CA THR A 381 15.43 -11.32 -4.53
C THR A 381 15.05 -9.97 -3.91
N ALA A 382 15.38 -9.72 -2.64
CA ALA A 382 14.97 -8.53 -1.89
C ALA A 382 15.30 -7.21 -2.59
N ALA A 383 16.53 -7.06 -3.10
CA ALA A 383 16.97 -5.84 -3.76
C ALA A 383 16.18 -5.59 -5.06
N SER A 384 15.98 -6.64 -5.86
CA SER A 384 15.24 -6.57 -7.11
C SER A 384 13.78 -6.19 -6.88
N ARG A 385 13.11 -6.88 -5.94
CA ARG A 385 11.71 -6.63 -5.57
C ARG A 385 11.50 -5.23 -4.99
N LEU A 386 12.45 -4.73 -4.20
CA LEU A 386 12.38 -3.36 -3.69
C LEU A 386 12.54 -2.33 -4.82
N GLY A 387 13.48 -2.57 -5.75
CA GLY A 387 13.64 -1.76 -6.94
C GLY A 387 12.38 -1.73 -7.81
N GLN A 388 11.71 -2.87 -7.96
CA GLN A 388 10.40 -2.97 -8.61
C GLN A 388 9.37 -2.09 -7.91
N ASN A 389 9.16 -2.26 -6.60
CA ASN A 389 8.21 -1.47 -5.82
C ASN A 389 8.45 0.03 -5.94
N LEU A 390 9.70 0.49 -5.84
CA LEU A 390 10.02 1.92 -5.98
C LEU A 390 9.79 2.45 -7.39
N THR A 391 10.01 1.62 -8.41
CA THR A 391 9.75 2.00 -9.80
C THR A 391 8.26 2.09 -10.08
N GLU A 392 7.48 1.08 -9.69
CA GLU A 392 6.02 1.06 -9.84
C GLU A 392 5.36 2.20 -9.06
N TRP A 393 5.77 2.41 -7.80
CA TRP A 393 5.34 3.55 -7.00
C TRP A 393 5.61 4.88 -7.71
N SER A 394 6.81 5.04 -8.27
CA SER A 394 7.18 6.27 -8.98
C SER A 394 6.29 6.51 -10.19
N LEU A 395 5.98 5.48 -10.98
CA LEU A 395 5.10 5.58 -12.15
C LEU A 395 3.66 5.94 -11.75
N VAL A 396 3.13 5.36 -10.67
CA VAL A 396 1.80 5.70 -10.14
C VAL A 396 1.75 7.16 -9.71
N VAL A 397 2.77 7.67 -9.01
CA VAL A 397 2.85 9.09 -8.61
C VAL A 397 2.97 10.02 -9.82
N MET A 398 3.73 9.63 -10.85
CA MET A 398 3.81 10.39 -12.11
C MET A 398 2.45 10.46 -12.81
N LEU A 399 1.72 9.35 -12.89
CA LEU A 399 0.37 9.29 -13.43
C LEU A 399 -0.60 10.17 -12.64
N ALA A 400 -0.56 10.06 -11.30
CA ALA A 400 -1.37 10.89 -10.41
C ALA A 400 -1.12 12.37 -10.65
N GLY A 401 0.14 12.79 -10.77
CA GLY A 401 0.52 14.16 -11.08
C GLY A 401 -0.02 14.64 -12.42
N ALA A 402 0.14 13.83 -13.47
CA ALA A 402 -0.32 14.16 -14.82
C ALA A 402 -1.85 14.30 -14.89
N ARG A 403 -2.60 13.34 -14.34
CA ARG A 403 -4.08 13.37 -14.29
C ARG A 403 -4.64 14.51 -13.45
N ASN A 404 -3.89 14.97 -12.45
CA ASN A 404 -4.31 16.03 -11.55
C ASN A 404 -3.73 17.41 -11.89
N ASN A 405 -3.15 17.58 -13.09
CA ASN A 405 -2.59 18.84 -13.59
C ASN A 405 -1.55 19.45 -12.63
N LEU A 406 -0.75 18.62 -11.96
CA LEU A 406 0.42 19.08 -11.22
C LEU A 406 1.52 19.50 -12.20
N ARG A 407 2.37 20.44 -11.80
CA ARG A 407 3.57 20.79 -12.54
C ARG A 407 4.60 19.67 -12.37
N GLN A 408 5.45 19.46 -13.37
CA GLN A 408 6.54 18.48 -13.31
C GLN A 408 7.42 18.66 -12.06
N LYS A 409 7.71 19.92 -11.67
CA LYS A 409 8.45 20.22 -10.44
C LYS A 409 7.73 19.72 -9.18
N GLU A 410 6.42 19.88 -9.10
CA GLU A 410 5.63 19.47 -7.94
C GLU A 410 5.58 17.95 -7.80
N THR A 411 5.43 17.21 -8.90
CA THR A 411 5.52 15.75 -8.89
C THR A 411 6.92 15.26 -8.57
N ALA A 412 7.96 15.91 -9.11
CA ALA A 412 9.35 15.59 -8.80
C ALA A 412 9.66 15.80 -7.31
N GLU A 413 9.14 16.86 -6.69
CA GLU A 413 9.26 17.11 -5.25
C GLU A 413 8.61 16.00 -4.40
N ILE A 414 7.45 15.48 -4.82
CA ILE A 414 6.78 14.35 -4.14
C ILE A 414 7.65 13.09 -4.24
N LEU A 415 8.15 12.77 -5.43
CA LEU A 415 9.00 11.61 -5.66
C LEU A 415 10.30 11.67 -4.87
N ALA A 416 10.99 12.81 -4.92
CA ALA A 416 12.23 13.02 -4.17
C ALA A 416 12.00 12.83 -2.67
N ARG A 417 10.93 13.41 -2.12
CA ARG A 417 10.59 13.26 -0.71
C ARG A 417 10.30 11.80 -0.33
N GLY A 418 9.61 11.04 -1.17
CA GLY A 418 9.34 9.62 -0.92
C GLY A 418 10.62 8.78 -0.92
N ILE A 419 11.50 8.96 -1.91
CA ILE A 419 12.79 8.25 -1.98
C ILE A 419 13.65 8.59 -0.75
N LEU A 420 13.71 9.86 -0.35
CA LEU A 420 14.46 10.27 0.84
C LEU A 420 13.87 9.75 2.14
N SER A 421 12.54 9.74 2.27
CA SER A 421 11.87 9.14 3.42
C SER A 421 12.26 7.66 3.51
N HIS A 422 12.15 6.92 2.40
CA HIS A 422 12.57 5.51 2.35
C HIS A 422 14.05 5.34 2.72
N ALA A 423 14.94 6.16 2.17
CA ALA A 423 16.38 6.19 2.46
C ALA A 423 16.67 6.38 3.94
N SER A 424 16.08 7.41 4.56
CA SER A 424 16.30 7.77 5.97
C SER A 424 15.91 6.66 6.94
N GLN A 425 14.95 5.82 6.55
CA GLN A 425 14.44 4.72 7.37
C GLN A 425 15.13 3.37 7.07
N SER A 426 15.90 3.29 5.99
CA SER A 426 16.44 2.03 5.44
C SER A 426 17.97 1.99 5.38
N LEU A 427 18.64 3.14 5.39
CA LEU A 427 20.09 3.28 5.31
C LEU A 427 20.67 3.73 6.66
N PRO A 428 21.88 3.28 7.01
CA PRO A 428 22.68 3.93 8.06
C PRO A 428 22.89 5.42 7.72
N ARG A 429 22.95 6.29 8.74
CA ARG A 429 23.11 7.75 8.54
C ARG A 429 24.31 8.12 7.64
N GLN A 430 25.40 7.36 7.73
CA GLN A 430 26.60 7.57 6.91
C GLN A 430 26.34 7.34 5.40
N ALA A 431 25.50 6.36 5.06
CA ALA A 431 25.14 6.04 3.67
C ALA A 431 24.07 6.99 3.09
N LEU A 432 23.38 7.78 3.92
CA LEU A 432 22.52 8.86 3.43
C LEU A 432 23.32 10.04 2.89
N GLY A 433 24.49 10.31 3.48
CA GLY A 433 25.37 11.41 3.07
C GLY A 433 26.00 11.21 1.69
N SER A 434 25.99 9.99 1.14
CA SER A 434 26.52 9.68 -0.20
C SER A 434 25.50 9.89 -1.33
N ILE A 435 24.24 10.19 -1.03
CA ILE A 435 23.22 10.47 -2.05
C ILE A 435 23.37 11.92 -2.50
N ASP A 436 23.86 12.13 -3.73
CA ASP A 436 23.86 13.44 -4.38
C ASP A 436 22.42 13.90 -4.64
N MET A 437 21.96 14.82 -3.80
CA MET A 437 20.61 15.36 -3.81
C MET A 437 20.29 16.16 -5.06
N ASP A 438 21.26 16.86 -5.62
CA ASP A 438 21.06 17.68 -6.81
C ASP A 438 20.97 16.81 -8.05
N ALA A 439 21.85 15.80 -8.17
CA ALA A 439 21.77 14.79 -9.22
C ALA A 439 20.44 14.01 -9.14
N LEU A 440 20.04 13.56 -7.95
CA LEU A 440 18.78 12.85 -7.72
C LEU A 440 17.58 13.70 -8.18
N ASN A 441 17.47 14.95 -7.70
CA ASN A 441 16.39 15.85 -8.07
C ASN A 441 16.35 16.15 -9.57
N LYS A 442 17.52 16.36 -10.18
CA LYS A 442 17.67 16.58 -11.63
C LYS A 442 17.19 15.37 -12.43
N ASN A 443 17.58 14.16 -12.02
CA ASN A 443 17.21 12.91 -12.68
C ASN A 443 15.71 12.62 -12.53
N ILE A 444 15.15 12.77 -11.32
CA ILE A 444 13.70 12.63 -11.08
C ILE A 444 12.92 13.61 -11.96
N ARG A 445 13.31 14.89 -12.01
CA ARG A 445 12.62 15.90 -12.81
C ARG A 445 12.66 15.57 -14.30
N LYS A 446 13.80 15.09 -14.81
CA LYS A 446 13.92 14.60 -16.21
C LYS A 446 12.97 13.43 -16.46
N SER A 447 12.91 12.45 -15.56
CA SER A 447 12.02 11.29 -15.68
C SER A 447 10.54 11.68 -15.68
N VAL A 448 10.12 12.56 -14.77
CA VAL A 448 8.75 13.12 -14.75
C VAL A 448 8.43 13.83 -16.06
N GLY A 449 9.38 14.63 -16.58
CA GLY A 449 9.21 15.33 -17.86
C GLY A 449 9.03 14.39 -19.05
N LYS A 450 9.84 13.32 -19.13
CA LYS A 450 9.70 12.27 -20.15
C LYS A 450 8.34 11.58 -20.06
N PHE A 451 7.94 11.16 -18.87
CA PHE A 451 6.64 10.51 -18.64
C PHE A 451 5.47 11.43 -19.00
N TYR A 452 5.49 12.71 -18.62
CA TYR A 452 4.42 13.66 -18.94
C TYR A 452 4.25 13.88 -20.45
N ARG A 453 5.37 14.01 -21.19
CA ARG A 453 5.33 14.14 -22.65
C ARG A 453 4.72 12.91 -23.29
N PHE A 454 5.14 11.72 -22.84
CA PHE A 454 4.57 10.46 -23.28
C PHE A 454 3.08 10.35 -22.95
N TYR A 455 2.68 10.66 -21.71
CA TYR A 455 1.29 10.63 -21.26
C TYR A 455 0.39 11.52 -22.13
N LEU A 456 0.83 12.75 -22.41
CA LEU A 456 0.10 13.69 -23.27
C LEU A 456 -0.03 13.16 -24.69
N LEU A 457 1.05 12.61 -25.24
CA LEU A 457 1.06 12.00 -26.56
C LEU A 457 0.10 10.80 -26.62
N ALA A 458 0.25 9.82 -25.72
CA ALA A 458 -0.55 8.62 -25.66
C ALA A 458 -2.05 8.92 -25.41
N SER A 459 -2.36 10.04 -24.75
CA SER A 459 -3.74 10.48 -24.52
C SER A 459 -4.34 11.25 -25.71
N ALA A 460 -3.51 11.74 -26.64
CA ALA A 460 -3.94 12.51 -27.80
C ALA A 460 -4.01 11.69 -29.10
N LEU A 461 -3.38 10.51 -29.12
CA LEU A 461 -3.34 9.66 -30.30
C LEU A 461 -4.69 8.97 -30.56
N PRO A 462 -5.20 9.00 -31.81
CA PRO A 462 -6.39 8.24 -32.20
C PRO A 462 -6.17 6.72 -32.10
N ASP A 463 -7.23 5.98 -31.77
CA ASP A 463 -7.17 4.53 -31.57
C ASP A 463 -6.62 3.74 -32.78
N TRP A 464 -6.90 4.18 -34.01
CA TRP A 464 -6.36 3.51 -35.21
C TRP A 464 -4.84 3.63 -35.31
N LEU A 465 -4.28 4.79 -34.94
CA LEU A 465 -2.85 5.04 -34.97
C LEU A 465 -2.16 4.33 -33.81
N THR A 466 -2.76 4.37 -32.62
CA THR A 466 -2.33 3.58 -31.46
C THR A 466 -2.25 2.10 -31.82
N ARG A 467 -3.29 1.54 -32.46
CA ARG A 467 -3.30 0.14 -32.93
C ARG A 467 -2.21 -0.15 -33.95
N ALA A 468 -1.98 0.74 -34.92
CA ALA A 468 -0.95 0.54 -35.92
C ALA A 468 0.46 0.51 -35.29
N ILE A 469 0.75 1.47 -34.40
CA ILE A 469 2.05 1.53 -33.70
C ILE A 469 2.21 0.33 -32.77
N ASN A 470 1.21 0.03 -31.94
CA ASN A 470 1.25 -1.14 -31.04
C ASN A 470 1.39 -2.45 -31.82
N GLY A 471 0.71 -2.58 -32.97
CA GLY A 471 0.84 -3.74 -33.85
C GLY A 471 2.27 -3.97 -34.36
N SER A 472 3.02 -2.90 -34.61
CA SER A 472 4.43 -2.98 -35.01
C SER A 472 5.41 -3.27 -33.86
N LEU A 473 5.00 -3.04 -32.61
CA LEU A 473 5.81 -3.27 -31.39
C LEU A 473 5.57 -4.66 -30.77
N ASN A 474 4.67 -5.44 -31.36
CA ASN A 474 4.21 -6.72 -30.84
C ASN A 474 5.23 -7.86 -31.10
N ILE A 475 6.45 -7.71 -30.57
CA ILE A 475 7.56 -8.62 -30.85
C ILE A 475 7.48 -9.90 -29.99
N TYR A 476 6.96 -9.78 -28.75
CA TYR A 476 6.97 -10.89 -27.78
C TYR A 476 5.61 -11.21 -27.14
N ARG A 477 4.70 -10.22 -26.98
CA ARG A 477 3.37 -10.43 -26.40
C ARG A 477 2.32 -9.48 -26.98
N PRO A 478 1.13 -9.98 -27.37
CA PRO A 478 0.05 -9.16 -27.90
C PRO A 478 -0.38 -8.10 -26.90
N ILE A 479 -0.32 -6.84 -27.34
CA ILE A 479 -0.86 -5.71 -26.60
C ILE A 479 -2.40 -5.83 -26.63
N PRO A 480 -3.09 -5.80 -25.49
CA PRO A 480 -4.55 -5.95 -25.45
C PRO A 480 -5.27 -4.93 -26.34
N ARG A 481 -6.34 -5.39 -27.01
CA ARG A 481 -7.15 -4.49 -27.87
C ARG A 481 -7.76 -3.38 -27.01
N GLY A 482 -7.62 -2.13 -27.46
CA GLY A 482 -8.13 -0.96 -26.76
C GLY A 482 -7.17 -0.36 -25.73
N GLU A 483 -5.97 -0.93 -25.57
CA GLU A 483 -4.93 -0.30 -24.75
C GLU A 483 -4.37 0.98 -25.37
N ALA A 484 -3.79 1.81 -24.49
CA ALA A 484 -3.04 2.98 -24.92
C ALA A 484 -1.79 2.60 -25.72
N LEU A 485 -1.15 3.62 -26.32
CA LEU A 485 0.18 3.47 -26.91
C LEU A 485 1.12 2.81 -25.89
N SER A 486 1.82 1.74 -26.26
CA SER A 486 2.80 1.08 -25.39
C SER A 486 3.85 2.07 -24.91
N LEU A 487 4.17 2.04 -23.61
CA LEU A 487 5.17 2.90 -23.00
C LEU A 487 6.56 2.40 -23.36
N PRO A 488 7.36 3.15 -24.12
CA PRO A 488 8.70 2.71 -24.48
C PRO A 488 9.61 2.67 -23.26
N GLY A 489 10.44 1.62 -23.14
CA GLY A 489 11.37 1.41 -22.03
C GLY A 489 12.29 2.59 -21.76
N TRP A 490 12.77 3.27 -22.81
CA TRP A 490 13.63 4.45 -22.70
C TRP A 490 12.97 5.61 -21.92
N THR A 491 11.64 5.66 -21.86
CA THR A 491 10.90 6.67 -21.08
C THR A 491 11.15 6.50 -19.58
N ILE A 492 11.27 5.25 -19.12
CA ILE A 492 11.46 4.89 -17.71
C ILE A 492 12.92 4.53 -17.38
N HIS A 493 13.75 4.30 -18.40
CA HIS A 493 15.17 3.94 -18.21
C HIS A 493 15.92 4.94 -17.31
N GLN A 494 15.68 6.24 -17.45
CA GLN A 494 16.27 7.26 -16.57
C GLN A 494 15.85 7.09 -15.10
N LEU A 495 14.57 6.77 -14.85
CA LEU A 495 14.05 6.52 -13.52
C LEU A 495 14.71 5.28 -12.93
N VAL A 496 14.83 4.20 -13.70
CA VAL A 496 15.43 2.97 -13.20
C VAL A 496 16.92 3.16 -12.98
N MET A 497 17.68 3.53 -14.01
CA MET A 497 19.14 3.50 -13.99
C MET A 497 19.78 4.66 -13.25
N SER A 498 19.12 5.82 -13.20
CA SER A 498 19.72 7.04 -12.61
C SER A 498 19.06 7.48 -11.30
N VAL A 499 18.03 6.76 -10.84
CA VAL A 499 17.33 7.07 -9.58
C VAL A 499 17.20 5.81 -8.72
N VAL A 500 16.52 4.78 -9.20
CA VAL A 500 16.23 3.58 -8.39
C VAL A 500 17.47 2.70 -8.23
N LYS A 501 18.23 2.45 -9.30
CA LYS A 501 19.43 1.60 -9.30
C LYS A 501 20.50 2.05 -8.31
N PRO A 502 21.02 3.28 -8.42
CA PRO A 502 22.05 3.74 -7.51
C PRO A 502 21.59 3.69 -6.05
N TYR A 503 20.29 3.96 -5.84
CA TYR A 503 19.66 3.90 -4.53
C TYR A 503 19.61 2.47 -3.95
N ILE A 504 19.20 1.47 -4.73
CA ILE A 504 19.17 0.07 -4.31
C ILE A 504 20.58 -0.48 -4.09
N GLU A 505 21.55 -0.10 -4.92
CA GLU A 505 22.95 -0.50 -4.76
C GLU A 505 23.56 0.07 -3.46
N ALA A 506 23.26 1.34 -3.15
CA ALA A 506 23.64 1.96 -1.88
C ALA A 506 23.04 1.22 -0.66
N LEU A 507 21.80 0.71 -0.76
CA LEU A 507 21.18 -0.13 0.29
C LEU A 507 21.91 -1.46 0.49
N GLY A 508 22.55 -2.00 -0.55
CA GLY A 508 23.33 -3.23 -0.50
C GLY A 508 24.76 -3.05 0.01
N GLY A 509 25.17 -1.83 0.38
CA GLY A 509 26.55 -1.53 0.77
C GLY A 509 27.55 -1.58 -0.38
N LYS A 510 27.08 -1.65 -1.63
CA LYS A 510 27.95 -1.56 -2.80
C LYS A 510 28.31 -0.09 -3.03
N PRO A 511 29.57 0.24 -3.36
CA PRO A 511 29.93 1.59 -3.74
C PRO A 511 29.04 2.03 -4.90
N ILE A 512 28.51 3.25 -4.82
CA ILE A 512 27.75 3.85 -5.90
C ILE A 512 28.75 4.18 -7.00
N GLU A 513 28.93 3.28 -7.97
CA GLU A 513 29.68 3.60 -9.19
C GLU A 513 28.90 4.64 -9.98
N THR A 514 29.15 5.91 -9.68
CA THR A 514 28.60 7.07 -10.39
C THR A 514 29.25 7.26 -11.77
N SER A 515 30.23 6.42 -12.14
CA SER A 515 31.15 6.65 -13.25
C SER A 515 31.21 5.45 -14.22
N ALA A 516 30.15 5.25 -15.01
CA ALA A 516 30.22 4.43 -16.24
C ALA A 516 29.04 4.66 -17.21
N HIS A 517 27.99 5.40 -16.83
CA HIS A 517 26.80 5.51 -17.69
C HIS A 517 26.89 6.56 -18.80
N GLU A 518 27.82 7.52 -18.76
CA GLU A 518 28.03 8.43 -19.90
C GLU A 518 28.67 7.71 -21.11
N SER A 519 29.44 6.64 -20.90
CA SER A 519 30.01 5.84 -22.01
C SER A 519 28.98 4.87 -22.61
N VAL A 520 28.13 4.24 -21.81
CA VAL A 520 27.05 3.36 -22.32
C VAL A 520 25.94 4.17 -23.01
N THR A 521 25.62 5.37 -22.52
CA THR A 521 24.66 6.26 -23.21
C THR A 521 25.21 6.78 -24.55
N ARG A 522 26.54 6.92 -24.69
CA ARG A 522 27.22 7.19 -25.97
C ARG A 522 27.33 5.96 -26.86
N GLN A 523 27.56 4.76 -26.33
CA GLN A 523 27.62 3.55 -27.16
C GLN A 523 26.26 3.13 -27.73
N ILE A 524 25.16 3.37 -27.00
CA ILE A 524 23.80 3.11 -27.52
C ILE A 524 23.37 4.17 -28.56
N SER A 525 23.96 5.38 -28.54
CA SER A 525 23.71 6.36 -29.60
C SER A 525 24.41 6.05 -30.92
N ASP A 526 25.48 5.22 -30.90
CA ASP A 526 26.44 5.15 -32.00
C ASP A 526 26.51 3.78 -32.71
N GLY A 527 25.72 2.76 -32.33
CA GLY A 527 25.70 1.45 -33.00
C GLY A 527 24.31 0.97 -33.40
N ASP A 528 24.09 0.75 -34.71
CA ASP A 528 23.03 0.07 -35.51
C ASP A 528 21.55 0.01 -35.05
N VAL A 529 21.25 0.09 -33.76
CA VAL A 529 19.92 0.30 -33.18
C VAL A 529 19.43 1.73 -33.43
N ALA A 530 20.35 2.70 -33.51
CA ALA A 530 20.04 4.09 -33.82
C ALA A 530 19.41 4.25 -35.22
N GLY A 531 19.80 3.45 -36.23
CA GLY A 531 19.23 3.56 -37.58
C GLY A 531 17.74 3.19 -37.64
N VAL A 532 17.37 2.07 -37.01
CA VAL A 532 15.99 1.57 -36.96
C VAL A 532 15.13 2.37 -35.97
N GLN A 533 15.68 2.77 -34.82
CA GLN A 533 14.97 3.63 -33.88
C GLN A 533 14.80 5.06 -34.39
N THR A 534 15.79 5.64 -35.07
CA THR A 534 15.67 7.00 -35.61
C THR A 534 14.68 7.04 -36.78
N SER A 535 14.56 5.97 -37.59
CA SER A 535 13.53 5.91 -38.65
C SER A 535 12.12 5.70 -38.07
N LEU A 536 11.94 4.84 -37.06
CA LEU A 536 10.67 4.66 -36.35
C LEU A 536 10.27 5.91 -35.55
N ILE A 537 11.22 6.56 -34.87
CA ILE A 537 10.99 7.80 -34.13
C ILE A 537 10.74 8.96 -35.10
N ALA A 538 11.45 9.06 -36.23
CA ALA A 538 11.19 10.08 -37.25
C ALA A 538 9.83 9.86 -37.92
N GLY A 539 9.47 8.61 -38.25
CA GLY A 539 8.17 8.22 -38.78
C GLY A 539 7.05 8.54 -37.80
N ALA A 540 7.17 8.08 -36.55
CA ALA A 540 6.22 8.40 -35.49
C ALA A 540 6.16 9.91 -35.23
N THR A 541 7.29 10.62 -35.18
CA THR A 541 7.34 12.08 -34.96
C THR A 541 6.64 12.84 -36.09
N ASN A 542 6.81 12.40 -37.34
CA ASN A 542 6.13 13.01 -38.49
C ASN A 542 4.63 12.71 -38.48
N MET A 543 4.21 11.49 -38.11
CA MET A 543 2.81 11.13 -37.93
C MET A 543 2.17 11.90 -36.76
N ILE A 544 2.89 12.08 -35.66
CA ILE A 544 2.46 12.85 -34.48
C ILE A 544 2.33 14.33 -34.83
N LYS A 545 3.31 14.91 -35.54
CA LYS A 545 3.23 16.29 -36.07
C LYS A 545 2.02 16.45 -36.99
N ALA A 546 1.71 15.46 -37.83
CA ALA A 546 0.54 15.48 -38.69
C ALA A 546 -0.78 15.41 -37.89
N ALA A 547 -0.86 14.52 -36.89
CA ALA A 547 -2.03 14.39 -36.01
C ALA A 547 -2.28 15.65 -35.16
N LEU A 548 -1.22 16.27 -34.61
CA LEU A 548 -1.30 17.55 -33.89
C LEU A 548 -1.78 18.68 -34.81
N ARG A 549 -1.25 18.77 -36.04
CA ARG A 549 -1.71 19.75 -37.04
C ARG A 549 -3.19 19.54 -37.38
N TYR A 550 -3.63 18.30 -37.54
CA TYR A 550 -5.04 17.97 -37.79
C TYR A 550 -5.94 18.41 -36.63
N ARG A 551 -5.58 18.12 -35.37
CA ARG A 551 -6.39 18.51 -34.21
C ARG A 551 -6.42 20.03 -33.99
N ILE A 552 -5.31 20.73 -34.22
CA ILE A 552 -5.29 22.21 -34.20
C ILE A 552 -6.22 22.77 -35.27
N ARG A 553 -6.23 22.20 -36.48
CA ARG A 553 -7.18 22.58 -37.55
C ARG A 553 -8.63 22.30 -37.14
N GLU A 554 -8.92 21.17 -36.51
CA GLU A 554 -10.27 20.82 -36.03
C GLU A 554 -10.75 21.76 -34.92
N ILE A 555 -9.89 22.08 -33.94
CA ILE A 555 -10.19 23.04 -32.88
C ILE A 555 -10.43 24.44 -33.45
N ASN A 556 -9.62 24.86 -34.42
CA ASN A 556 -9.78 26.16 -35.07
C ASN A 556 -11.03 26.21 -35.96
N ALA A 557 -11.38 25.11 -36.65
CA ALA A 557 -12.61 24.99 -37.42
C ALA A 557 -13.86 25.06 -36.52
N ARG A 558 -13.78 24.54 -35.29
CA ARG A 558 -14.84 24.64 -34.27
C ARG A 558 -14.97 26.03 -33.63
N LYS A 559 -14.01 26.92 -33.84
CA LYS A 559 -14.05 28.32 -33.37
C LYS A 559 -14.63 29.31 -34.39
N LEU A 560 -15.03 28.83 -35.58
CA LEU A 560 -15.74 29.66 -36.55
C LEU A 560 -17.21 29.83 -36.12
N PRO A 561 -17.72 31.07 -36.00
CA PRO A 561 -19.10 31.31 -35.59
C PRO A 561 -20.04 31.04 -36.78
N GLY A 562 -20.90 30.03 -36.66
CA GLY A 562 -22.05 29.89 -37.57
C GLY A 562 -22.52 28.45 -37.84
N LYS A 563 -23.25 27.86 -36.89
CA LYS A 563 -24.53 27.15 -37.04
C LYS A 563 -24.73 26.11 -35.93
N PRO A 564 -25.92 26.03 -35.31
CA PRO A 564 -26.19 25.11 -34.21
C PRO A 564 -26.42 23.70 -34.76
N TRP A 565 -25.67 22.72 -34.24
CA TRP A 565 -26.01 21.31 -34.40
C TRP A 565 -26.45 20.73 -33.07
N ILE A 566 -27.65 20.17 -33.09
CA ILE A 566 -28.35 19.46 -32.03
C ILE A 566 -27.43 18.36 -31.48
N THR A 567 -27.07 18.46 -30.20
CA THR A 567 -26.30 17.43 -29.48
C THR A 567 -27.20 16.26 -29.13
N ALA A 568 -27.06 15.14 -29.86
CA ALA A 568 -27.44 13.84 -29.33
C ALA A 568 -26.44 13.44 -28.24
N ALA A 569 -26.94 13.09 -27.06
CA ALA A 569 -26.12 12.59 -25.96
C ALA A 569 -25.38 11.30 -26.34
N PRO A 570 -24.10 11.13 -25.99
CA PRO A 570 -23.40 9.88 -26.22
C PRO A 570 -24.02 8.79 -25.34
N ARG A 571 -24.48 7.70 -25.94
CA ARG A 571 -24.79 6.46 -25.23
C ARG A 571 -23.50 5.97 -24.57
N ILE A 572 -23.47 6.02 -23.24
CA ILE A 572 -22.45 5.38 -22.43
C ILE A 572 -22.64 3.86 -22.60
N GLY A 573 -21.79 3.23 -23.39
CA GLY A 573 -21.69 1.77 -23.44
C GLY A 573 -21.19 1.22 -22.10
N PRO A 574 -21.44 -0.06 -21.79
CA PRO A 574 -20.95 -0.68 -20.56
C PRO A 574 -19.41 -0.61 -20.48
N PRO A 575 -18.84 -0.51 -19.27
CA PRO A 575 -17.39 -0.48 -19.09
C PRO A 575 -16.75 -1.75 -19.64
N PRO A 576 -15.53 -1.66 -20.22
CA PRO A 576 -14.79 -2.84 -20.67
C PRO A 576 -14.52 -3.77 -19.49
N GLN A 577 -14.70 -5.07 -19.70
CA GLN A 577 -14.39 -6.10 -18.71
C GLN A 577 -12.89 -6.08 -18.40
N ALA A 578 -12.54 -6.25 -17.11
CA ALA A 578 -11.17 -6.43 -16.70
C ALA A 578 -10.56 -7.65 -17.42
N PRO A 579 -9.29 -7.60 -17.85
CA PRO A 579 -8.67 -8.73 -18.51
C PRO A 579 -8.67 -9.96 -17.58
N THR A 580 -9.30 -11.04 -18.03
CA THR A 580 -9.23 -12.35 -17.39
C THR A 580 -7.78 -12.85 -17.45
N ARG A 581 -7.26 -13.40 -16.34
CA ARG A 581 -6.02 -14.18 -16.37
C ARG A 581 -6.13 -15.25 -17.48
N PRO A 582 -5.11 -15.44 -18.32
CA PRO A 582 -5.05 -16.65 -19.12
C PRO A 582 -4.91 -17.85 -18.16
N GLU A 583 -5.62 -18.93 -18.46
CA GLU A 583 -5.58 -20.17 -17.69
C GLU A 583 -4.14 -20.68 -17.51
N PRO A 584 -3.84 -21.42 -16.42
CA PRO A 584 -2.62 -22.20 -16.35
C PRO A 584 -2.70 -23.29 -17.41
N TRP A 585 -1.90 -23.16 -18.48
CA TRP A 585 -1.64 -24.24 -19.41
C TRP A 585 -0.56 -25.16 -18.84
N PRO A 586 -0.61 -26.47 -19.14
CA PRO A 586 0.05 -27.56 -18.40
C PRO A 586 1.57 -27.42 -18.28
#